data_AF-A0A2R6RWI3-F1
#
_entry.id   AF-A0A2R6RWI3-F1
#
_cell.length_a   1.000
_cell.length_b   1.000
_cell.length_c   1.000
_cell.angle_alpha   90.00
_cell.angle_beta   90.00
_cell.angle_gamma   90.00
#
_symmetry.space_group_name_H-M   'P 1'
#
loop_
_entity.id
_entity.type
_entity.pdbx_description
1 polymer ?
#
loop_
_entity_poly.entity_id
_entity_poly.type
_entity_poly.pdbx_seq_one_letter_code
_entity_poly.pdbx_strand_id
1 'polypeptide(L)' 'MKEDDINWPEPERVGTQELEIVMGNEHTSFTASKIGSLVGVLSRKDLGRLCTFYYLVRVTKLLPSYHACTRNI' A
#
# COMPACT_ATOMS: atom_id res chain seq x y z
N MET A 1 -9.83 -8.55 -7.82
CA MET A 1 -8.38 -8.27 -7.64
C MET A 1 -7.61 -9.54 -7.21
N LYS A 2 -6.38 -9.80 -7.70
CA LYS A 2 -5.62 -11.08 -7.53
C LYS A 2 -4.35 -10.95 -6.66
N GLU A 3 -4.11 -9.76 -6.12
CA GLU A 3 -2.97 -9.41 -5.25
C GLU A 3 -3.45 -9.50 -3.80
N ASP A 4 -2.58 -10.02 -2.93
CA ASP A 4 -2.85 -10.28 -1.51
C ASP A 4 -1.62 -9.85 -0.69
N ASP A 5 -1.86 -9.32 0.50
CA ASP A 5 -0.87 -8.78 1.44
C ASP A 5 -0.44 -9.80 2.51
N ILE A 6 -0.92 -11.06 2.46
CA ILE A 6 -0.53 -12.14 3.41
C ILE A 6 0.98 -12.24 3.67
N ASN A 7 1.83 -11.97 2.67
CA ASN A 7 3.29 -12.07 2.80
C ASN A 7 3.98 -10.72 3.05
N TRP A 8 3.22 -9.64 3.29
CA TRP A 8 3.79 -8.32 3.50
C TRP A 8 4.36 -8.21 4.92
N PRO A 9 5.39 -7.38 5.10
CA PRO A 9 5.97 -7.18 6.42
C PRO A 9 4.91 -6.63 7.38
N GLU A 10 4.76 -7.32 8.51
CA GLU A 10 3.86 -6.90 9.58
C GLU A 10 4.18 -5.46 10.02
N PRO A 11 3.16 -4.73 10.51
CA PRO A 11 3.35 -3.38 11.01
C PRO A 11 4.37 -3.31 12.16
N GLU A 12 5.44 -2.56 11.94
CA GLU A 12 6.49 -2.30 12.93
C GLU A 12 6.15 -1.06 13.80
N ARG A 13 6.95 -0.80 14.85
CA ARG A 13 6.78 0.37 15.75
C ARG A 13 6.74 1.75 15.05
N VAL A 14 7.19 1.83 13.80
CA VAL A 14 7.21 3.05 12.98
C VAL A 14 5.80 3.45 12.48
N GLY A 15 4.84 2.52 12.52
CA GLY A 15 3.43 2.74 12.16
C GLY A 15 2.99 1.88 10.97
N THR A 16 1.70 1.99 10.66
CA THR A 16 1.02 1.18 9.64
C THR A 16 0.49 2.08 8.53
N GLN A 17 0.47 1.54 7.31
CA GLN A 17 -0.10 2.20 6.15
C GLN A 17 -1.15 1.30 5.53
N GLU A 18 -2.36 1.83 5.41
CA GLU A 18 -3.51 1.15 4.85
C GLU A 18 -3.92 1.83 3.54
N LEU A 19 -4.19 1.01 2.52
CA LEU A 19 -4.72 1.44 1.23
C LEU A 19 -6.00 0.69 0.95
N GLU A 20 -7.07 1.44 0.77
CA GLU A 20 -8.39 0.93 0.42
C GLU A 20 -8.71 1.39 -1.00
N ILE A 21 -9.06 0.46 -1.90
CA ILE A 21 -9.45 0.77 -3.28
C ILE A 21 -10.84 0.19 -3.54
N VAL A 22 -11.78 1.07 -3.91
CA VAL A 22 -13.14 0.71 -4.32
C VAL A 22 -13.29 0.96 -5.82
N MET A 23 -13.62 -0.08 -6.58
CA MET A 23 -13.92 0.00 -8.01
C MET A 23 -15.27 -0.66 -8.30
N GLY A 24 -16.32 0.15 -8.42
CA GLY A 24 -17.68 -0.36 -8.59
C GLY A 24 -18.14 -1.15 -7.36
N ASN A 25 -18.40 -2.45 -7.52
CA ASN A 25 -18.77 -3.36 -6.43
C ASN A 25 -17.58 -4.17 -5.88
N GLU A 26 -16.39 -4.03 -6.45
CA GLU A 26 -15.18 -4.65 -5.92
C GLU A 26 -14.52 -3.73 -4.89
N HIS A 27 -14.13 -4.33 -3.77
CA HIS A 27 -13.41 -3.68 -2.70
C HIS A 27 -12.14 -4.48 -2.39
N THR A 28 -11.01 -3.80 -2.24
CA THR A 28 -9.75 -4.42 -1.84
C THR A 28 -9.01 -3.50 -0.89
N SER A 29 -8.60 -4.03 0.25
CA SER A 29 -7.77 -3.33 1.24
C SER A 29 -6.41 -3.99 1.35
N PHE A 30 -5.38 -3.18 1.53
CA PHE A 30 -4.02 -3.62 1.74
C PHE A 30 -3.46 -2.96 3.00
N THR A 31 -2.75 -3.73 3.81
CA THR A 31 -2.09 -3.28 5.04
C THR A 31 -0.60 -3.55 4.94
N ALA A 32 0.22 -2.52 5.07
CA ALA A 32 1.67 -2.63 5.08
C ALA A 32 2.28 -1.88 6.25
N SER A 33 3.46 -2.33 6.70
CA SER A 33 4.36 -1.47 7.47
C SER A 33 4.60 -0.13 6.77
N LYS A 34 4.64 0.97 7.53
CA LYS A 34 4.81 2.32 6.97
C LYS A 34 6.09 2.44 6.15
N ILE A 35 5.93 2.80 4.87
CA ILE A 35 7.03 2.95 3.92
C ILE A 35 7.42 4.42 3.84
N GLY A 36 8.53 4.79 4.48
CA GLY A 36 9.04 6.17 4.45
C GLY A 36 9.75 6.55 3.15
N SER A 37 10.37 5.60 2.44
CA SER A 37 11.09 5.85 1.20
C SER A 37 11.15 4.62 0.29
N LEU A 38 11.33 4.85 -1.02
CA LEU A 38 11.55 3.78 -2.00
C LEU A 38 12.82 2.98 -1.69
N VAL A 39 13.85 3.61 -1.11
CA VAL A 39 15.10 2.94 -0.71
C VAL A 39 14.85 1.83 0.31
N GLY A 40 13.95 2.05 1.27
CA GLY A 40 13.56 1.03 2.26
C GLY A 40 12.77 -0.15 1.68
N VAL A 41 12.18 0.04 0.49
CA VAL A 41 11.52 -1.04 -0.26
C VAL A 41 12.55 -1.87 -1.00
N LEU A 42 13.56 -1.22 -1.59
CA LEU A 42 14.58 -1.85 -2.44
C LEU A 42 15.48 -2.86 -1.72
N SER A 43 15.46 -2.90 -0.39
CA SER A 43 16.19 -3.87 0.43
C SER A 43 15.35 -5.06 0.91
N ARG A 44 14.05 -5.11 0.60
CA ARG A 44 13.13 -6.17 1.05
C ARG A 44 13.07 -7.31 0.03
N LYS A 45 12.76 -8.52 0.49
CA LYS A 45 12.69 -9.74 -0.34
C LYS A 45 11.62 -9.64 -1.45
N ASP A 46 10.58 -8.84 -1.23
CA ASP A 46 9.43 -8.67 -2.12
C ASP A 46 9.38 -7.30 -2.79
N LEU A 47 10.45 -6.98 -3.53
CA LEU A 47 10.66 -5.69 -4.21
C LEU A 47 9.48 -5.28 -5.09
N GLY A 48 8.92 -6.22 -5.85
CA GLY A 48 7.88 -5.92 -6.84
C GLY A 48 6.57 -5.43 -6.21
N ARG A 49 6.06 -6.14 -5.21
CA ARG A 49 4.75 -5.86 -4.61
C ARG A 49 4.76 -4.60 -3.75
N LEU A 50 5.81 -4.41 -2.95
CA LEU A 50 5.98 -3.21 -2.14
C LEU A 50 6.24 -1.97 -3.00
N CYS A 51 6.95 -2.09 -4.14
CA CYS A 51 7.08 -0.99 -5.10
C CYS A 51 5.71 -0.61 -5.69
N THR A 52 4.94 -1.60 -6.14
CA THR A 52 3.59 -1.37 -6.67
C THR A 52 2.71 -0.68 -5.63
N PHE A 53 2.71 -1.14 -4.38
CA PHE A 53 1.98 -0.49 -3.27
C PHE A 53 2.42 0.95 -3.03
N TYR A 54 3.74 1.21 -2.97
CA TYR A 54 4.28 2.56 -2.80
C TYR A 54 3.81 3.51 -3.91
N TYR A 55 3.84 3.07 -5.17
CA TYR A 55 3.36 3.87 -6.29
C TYR A 55 1.84 4.06 -6.27
N LEU A 56 1.06 3.02 -5.92
CA LEU A 56 -0.40 3.13 -5.79
C LEU A 56 -0.79 4.17 -4.74
N VAL A 57 -0.17 4.14 -3.55
CA VAL A 57 -0.42 5.14 -2.51
C VAL A 57 -0.04 6.54 -2.97
N ARG A 58 1.02 6.67 -3.78
CA ARG A 58 1.45 7.99 -4.27
C ARG A 58 0.52 8.53 -5.36
N VAL A 59 0.04 7.67 -6.26
CA VAL A 59 -0.91 8.04 -7.31
C VAL A 59 -2.26 8.42 -6.72
N THR A 60 -2.77 7.67 -5.74
CA THR A 60 -4.06 7.98 -5.09
C THR A 60 -4.03 9.32 -4.35
N LYS A 61 -2.91 9.70 -3.74
CA LYS A 61 -2.71 11.04 -3.17
C LYS A 61 -2.65 12.15 -4.22
N LEU A 62 -2.18 11.86 -5.43
CA LEU A 62 -2.07 12.84 -6.52
C LEU A 62 -3.39 13.00 -7.30
N LEU A 63 -4.18 11.92 -7.38
CA LEU A 63 -5.44 11.85 -8.11
C LEU A 63 -6.57 11.44 -7.14
N PRO A 64 -7.09 12.38 -6.34
CA PRO A 64 -8.15 12.10 -5.35
C PRO A 64 -9.50 11.72 -5.97
N SER A 65 -9.64 11.82 -7.30
CA SER A 65 -10.85 11.44 -8.04
C SER A 65 -11.12 9.93 -8.04
N TYR A 66 -10.10 9.11 -7.73
CA TYR A 66 -10.29 7.68 -7.52
C TYR A 66 -10.87 7.46 -6.13
N HIS A 67 -11.87 6.60 -6.00
CA HIS A 67 -12.40 6.13 -4.70
C HIS A 67 -11.37 5.24 -3.99
N ALA A 68 -10.21 5.82 -3.69
CA ALA A 68 -9.13 5.19 -2.97
C ALA A 68 -8.80 6.03 -1.74
N CYS A 69 -8.88 5.42 -0.57
CA CYS A 69 -8.55 6.08 0.69
C CYS A 69 -7.20 5.55 1.18
N THR A 70 -6.33 6.45 1.65
CA THR A 70 -5.09 6.05 2.32
C THR A 70 -5.15 6.52 3.76
N ARG A 71 -4.85 5.62 4.70
CA ARG A 71 -4.79 5.94 6.13
C ARG A 71 -3.40 5.62 6.67
N ASN A 72 -2.84 6.56 7.43
CA ASN A 72 -1.63 6.32 8.21
C ASN A 72 -2.04 6.22 9.66
N ILE A 73 -1.67 5.12 10.32
CA ILE A 73 -1.94 4.86 11.73
C ILE A 73 -0.62 4.83 12.48
#